data_AF-A0AAD9N9Q4-F1
#
_entry.id   AF-A0AAD9N9Q4-F1
#
_cell.length_a   1.000
_cell.length_b   1.000
_cell.length_c   1.000
_cell.angle_alpha   90.00
_cell.angle_beta   90.00
_cell.angle_gamma   90.00
#
_symmetry.space_group_name_H-M   'P 1'
#
loop_
_entity.id
_entity.type
_entity.pdbx_description
1 polymer ?
#
loop_
_entity_poly.entity_id
_entity_poly.type
_entity_poly.pdbx_seq_one_letter_code
_entity_poly.pdbx_strand_id
1 'polypeptide(L)'
;MGRSHNMSSEADDSKKKVANDIDVENNEILEKKVDIFRDTPLRYLGYANEVGESFRAQVHVNVVRFSYVLASGYVCADAYSKGKDAAEVKWSSDSVRQTKIFSAVFDTLIWQGLASVAIPGYTINRICFLSNRILSKTSAMPLMTRKWTVTLIGLGSIPFIIKPIDHFVDWLLESTLRKWFSIGPVLESDIVHHRRNG
;
A
#
# COMPACT_ATOMS: atom_id res chain seq x y z
N MET A 1 35.46 -55.61 -2.58
CA MET A 1 34.34 -55.34 -1.64
C MET A 1 34.02 -53.83 -1.44
N GLY A 2 34.34 -52.90 -2.37
CA GLY A 2 34.22 -51.45 -2.08
C GLY A 2 33.12 -50.66 -2.78
N ARG A 3 32.33 -51.27 -3.69
CA ARG A 3 31.45 -50.52 -4.60
C ARG A 3 30.04 -50.22 -4.06
N SER A 4 29.58 -50.98 -3.05
CA SER A 4 28.21 -50.86 -2.52
C SER A 4 28.02 -49.72 -1.51
N HIS A 5 29.08 -49.29 -0.82
CA HIS A 5 29.01 -48.21 0.18
C HIS A 5 29.10 -46.80 -0.44
N ASN A 6 29.63 -46.67 -1.66
CA ASN A 6 29.76 -45.37 -2.32
C ASN A 6 28.44 -44.92 -2.98
N MET A 7 27.67 -45.88 -3.52
CA MET A 7 26.38 -45.60 -4.19
C MET A 7 25.30 -45.09 -3.23
N SER A 8 25.33 -45.48 -1.95
CA SER A 8 24.37 -44.98 -0.95
C SER A 8 24.66 -43.55 -0.50
N SER A 9 25.94 -43.14 -0.50
CA SER A 9 26.36 -41.79 -0.11
C SER A 9 26.04 -40.77 -1.19
N GLU A 10 26.26 -41.09 -2.47
CA GLU A 10 25.93 -40.19 -3.59
C GLU A 10 24.41 -39.99 -3.75
N ALA A 11 23.60 -41.01 -3.46
CA ALA A 11 22.16 -40.92 -3.51
C ALA A 11 21.57 -40.02 -2.39
N ASP A 12 22.22 -39.98 -1.22
CA ASP A 12 21.78 -39.18 -0.08
C ASP A 12 22.17 -37.70 -0.26
N ASP A 13 23.37 -37.43 -0.79
CA ASP A 13 23.83 -36.07 -1.12
C ASP A 13 23.01 -35.45 -2.26
N SER A 14 22.61 -36.26 -3.24
CA SER A 14 21.73 -35.84 -4.33
C SER A 14 20.34 -35.45 -3.82
N LYS A 15 19.78 -36.19 -2.86
CA LYS A 15 18.48 -35.86 -2.25
C LYS A 15 18.55 -34.58 -1.42
N LYS A 16 19.65 -34.38 -0.70
CA LYS A 16 19.86 -33.19 0.13
C LYS A 16 20.00 -31.91 -0.71
N LYS A 17 20.66 -32.03 -1.86
CA LYS A 17 20.80 -30.93 -2.82
C LYS A 17 19.44 -30.56 -3.45
N VAL A 18 18.67 -31.56 -3.89
CA VAL A 18 17.33 -31.33 -4.47
C VAL A 18 16.37 -30.73 -3.42
N ALA A 19 16.44 -31.17 -2.16
CA ALA A 19 15.63 -30.58 -1.09
C ALA A 19 15.97 -29.10 -0.86
N ASN A 20 17.27 -28.77 -0.79
CA ASN A 20 17.71 -27.37 -0.66
C ASN A 20 17.31 -26.51 -1.86
N ASP A 21 17.41 -27.03 -3.09
CA ASP A 21 17.06 -26.28 -4.29
C ASP A 21 15.54 -26.00 -4.34
N ILE A 22 14.70 -26.96 -3.92
CA ILE A 22 13.25 -26.79 -3.80
C ILE A 22 12.88 -25.79 -2.71
N ASP A 23 13.56 -25.83 -1.57
CA ASP A 23 13.30 -24.90 -0.46
C ASP A 23 13.72 -23.47 -0.81
N VAL A 24 14.84 -23.29 -1.54
CA VAL A 24 15.28 -21.98 -2.04
C VAL A 24 14.33 -21.45 -3.12
N GLU A 25 13.91 -22.27 -4.08
CA GLU A 25 12.96 -21.88 -5.13
C GLU A 25 11.59 -21.51 -4.53
N ASN A 26 11.09 -22.29 -3.56
CA ASN A 26 9.84 -21.97 -2.86
C ASN A 26 9.97 -20.68 -2.04
N ASN A 27 11.12 -20.43 -1.41
CA ASN A 27 11.33 -19.20 -0.65
C ASN A 27 11.46 -17.97 -1.57
N GLU A 28 12.08 -18.11 -2.76
CA GLU A 28 12.08 -17.07 -3.78
C GLU A 28 10.67 -16.82 -4.37
N ILE A 29 9.86 -17.86 -4.57
CA ILE A 29 8.48 -17.73 -5.05
C ILE A 29 7.58 -17.06 -3.98
N LEU A 30 7.81 -17.36 -2.70
CA LEU A 30 7.14 -16.70 -1.57
C LEU A 30 7.59 -15.24 -1.42
N GLU A 31 8.88 -14.94 -1.56
CA GLU A 31 9.42 -13.57 -1.55
C GLU A 31 8.95 -12.73 -2.75
N LYS A 32 8.57 -13.37 -3.86
CA LYS A 32 8.13 -12.72 -5.11
C LYS A 32 6.61 -12.67 -5.26
N LYS A 33 5.85 -12.83 -4.17
CA LYS A 33 4.40 -12.63 -4.19
C LYS A 33 4.10 -11.14 -4.34
N VAL A 34 3.98 -10.70 -5.60
CA VAL A 34 3.62 -9.33 -6.00
C VAL A 34 2.39 -8.89 -5.23
N ASP A 35 2.48 -7.80 -4.47
CA ASP A 35 1.34 -7.25 -3.77
C ASP A 35 0.45 -6.55 -4.81
N ILE A 36 -0.67 -7.18 -5.17
CA ILE A 36 -1.58 -6.71 -6.23
C ILE A 36 -2.09 -5.29 -5.93
N PHE A 37 -2.26 -4.94 -4.65
CA PHE A 37 -2.74 -3.64 -4.27
C PHE A 37 -1.60 -2.60 -4.34
N ARG A 38 -0.37 -2.98 -4.01
CA ARG A 38 0.76 -2.04 -3.97
C ARG A 38 1.54 -1.89 -5.27
N ASP A 39 1.78 -3.00 -5.98
CA ASP A 39 2.73 -3.11 -7.09
C ASP A 39 2.05 -3.06 -8.47
N THR A 40 0.72 -3.11 -8.50
CA THR A 40 -0.09 -3.02 -9.73
C THR A 40 -0.66 -1.60 -9.86
N PRO A 41 -1.00 -1.13 -11.09
CA PRO A 41 -1.70 0.15 -11.29
C PRO A 41 -3.02 0.29 -10.51
N LEU A 42 -3.52 -0.79 -9.90
CA LEU A 42 -4.67 -0.79 -9.00
C LEU A 42 -4.48 0.18 -7.83
N ARG A 43 -3.24 0.41 -7.39
CA ARG A 43 -2.89 1.42 -6.39
C ARG A 43 -3.42 2.82 -6.75
N TYR A 44 -3.47 3.16 -8.03
CA TYR A 44 -4.00 4.45 -8.49
C TYR A 44 -5.49 4.62 -8.25
N LEU A 45 -6.25 3.54 -8.02
CA LEU A 45 -7.64 3.65 -7.57
C LEU A 45 -7.75 4.24 -6.17
N GLY A 46 -6.78 3.96 -5.30
CA GLY A 46 -6.64 4.61 -3.99
C GLY A 46 -6.41 6.11 -4.10
N TYR A 47 -5.94 6.59 -5.26
CA TYR A 47 -5.72 8.01 -5.55
C TYR A 47 -6.81 8.65 -6.44
N ALA A 48 -7.94 7.96 -6.62
CA ALA A 48 -9.02 8.47 -7.47
C ALA A 48 -9.60 9.79 -6.93
N ASN A 49 -9.62 9.96 -5.60
CA ASN A 49 -10.14 11.17 -4.97
C ASN A 49 -9.28 12.42 -5.22
N GLU A 50 -7.96 12.28 -5.36
CA GLU A 50 -7.04 13.37 -5.69
C GLU A 50 -7.28 13.88 -7.11
N VAL A 51 -7.57 12.96 -8.03
CA VAL A 51 -7.99 13.31 -9.39
C VAL A 51 -9.32 14.06 -9.32
N GLY A 52 -10.31 13.53 -8.60
CA GLY A 52 -11.60 14.20 -8.39
C GLY A 52 -11.49 15.62 -7.82
N GLU A 53 -10.67 15.81 -6.79
CA GLU A 53 -10.42 17.13 -6.18
C GLU A 53 -9.69 18.09 -7.13
N SER A 54 -8.80 17.58 -7.99
CA SER A 54 -8.15 18.40 -9.03
C SER A 54 -9.15 18.94 -10.08
N PHE A 55 -10.21 18.17 -10.37
CA PHE A 55 -11.27 18.54 -11.31
C PHE A 55 -12.46 19.25 -10.66
N ARG A 56 -12.41 19.56 -9.36
CA ARG A 56 -13.53 20.15 -8.60
C ARG A 56 -14.07 21.45 -9.23
N ALA A 57 -13.25 22.20 -9.96
CA ALA A 57 -13.66 23.44 -10.61
C ALA A 57 -14.41 23.23 -11.95
N GLN A 58 -14.38 22.01 -12.49
CA GLN A 58 -14.90 21.60 -13.79
C GLN A 58 -16.09 20.65 -13.67
N VAL A 59 -16.10 19.75 -12.68
CA VAL A 59 -17.15 18.73 -12.52
C VAL A 59 -18.08 19.04 -11.35
N HIS A 60 -19.27 18.44 -11.36
CA HIS A 60 -20.21 18.54 -10.24
C HIS A 60 -19.65 17.83 -8.99
N VAL A 61 -19.98 18.33 -7.79
CA VAL A 61 -19.47 17.79 -6.50
C VAL A 61 -19.74 16.30 -6.31
N ASN A 62 -20.78 15.76 -6.95
CA ASN A 62 -21.10 14.34 -6.88
C ASN A 62 -20.02 13.47 -7.55
N VAL A 63 -19.38 13.93 -8.64
CA VAL A 63 -18.29 13.20 -9.28
C VAL A 63 -17.10 13.08 -8.34
N VAL A 64 -16.80 14.15 -7.60
CA VAL A 64 -15.77 14.13 -6.55
C VAL A 64 -16.15 13.15 -5.45
N ARG A 65 -17.41 13.15 -4.98
CA ARG A 65 -17.90 12.16 -4.00
C ARG A 65 -17.78 10.72 -4.50
N PHE A 66 -18.10 10.45 -5.76
CA PHE A 66 -17.90 9.12 -6.35
C PHE A 66 -16.44 8.69 -6.37
N SER A 67 -15.51 9.62 -6.65
CA SER A 67 -14.08 9.32 -6.60
C SER A 67 -13.60 8.92 -5.18
N TYR A 68 -14.17 9.51 -4.13
CA TYR A 68 -13.95 9.07 -2.75
C TYR A 68 -14.53 7.68 -2.46
N VAL A 69 -15.68 7.34 -3.04
CA VAL A 69 -16.27 5.99 -2.91
C VAL A 69 -15.39 4.95 -3.57
N LEU A 70 -14.85 5.23 -4.77
CA LEU A 70 -13.93 4.32 -5.45
C LEU A 70 -12.64 4.11 -4.65
N ALA A 71 -12.04 5.18 -4.14
CA ALA A 71 -10.84 5.10 -3.31
C ALA A 71 -11.11 4.32 -2.01
N SER A 72 -12.23 4.59 -1.34
CA SER A 72 -12.64 3.88 -0.12
C SER A 72 -12.91 2.39 -0.39
N GLY A 73 -13.52 2.04 -1.52
CA GLY A 73 -13.73 0.65 -1.94
C GLY A 73 -12.40 -0.10 -2.12
N TYR A 74 -11.40 0.56 -2.71
CA TYR A 74 -10.05 0.00 -2.83
C TYR A 74 -9.41 -0.26 -1.47
N VAL A 75 -9.47 0.70 -0.54
CA VAL A 75 -8.92 0.55 0.82
C VAL A 75 -9.57 -0.62 1.57
N CYS A 76 -10.90 -0.75 1.46
CA CYS A 76 -11.63 -1.86 2.03
C CYS A 76 -11.24 -3.22 1.43
N ALA A 77 -11.01 -3.26 0.11
CA ALA A 77 -10.59 -4.48 -0.59
C ALA A 77 -9.19 -4.94 -0.15
N ASP A 78 -8.25 -4.01 0.00
CA ASP A 78 -6.89 -4.31 0.48
C ASP A 78 -6.92 -4.83 1.93
N ALA A 79 -7.65 -4.15 2.81
CA ALA A 79 -7.82 -4.59 4.19
C ALA A 79 -8.48 -5.97 4.30
N TYR A 80 -9.47 -6.27 3.46
CA TYR A 80 -10.08 -7.60 3.39
C TYR A 80 -9.08 -8.67 2.93
N SER A 81 -8.27 -8.38 1.91
CA SER A 81 -7.24 -9.28 1.43
C SER A 81 -6.23 -9.62 2.53
N LYS A 82 -5.70 -8.60 3.23
CA LYS A 82 -4.75 -8.80 4.33
C LYS A 82 -5.36 -9.52 5.53
N GLY A 83 -6.64 -9.27 5.82
CA GLY A 83 -7.39 -10.01 6.84
C GLY A 83 -7.54 -11.49 6.51
N LYS A 84 -7.79 -11.82 5.24
CA LYS A 84 -7.85 -13.21 4.76
C LYS A 84 -6.49 -13.89 4.84
N ASP A 85 -5.43 -13.22 4.39
CA ASP A 85 -4.07 -13.76 4.47
C ASP A 85 -3.67 -14.06 5.93
N ALA A 86 -3.97 -13.16 6.87
CA ALA A 86 -3.75 -13.38 8.30
C ALA A 86 -4.58 -14.53 8.90
N ALA A 87 -5.73 -14.85 8.28
CA ALA A 87 -6.63 -15.91 8.73
C ALA A 87 -6.19 -17.32 8.30
N GLU A 88 -5.37 -17.42 7.25
CA GLU A 88 -4.83 -18.68 6.71
C GLU A 88 -3.56 -19.13 7.45
N VAL A 89 -2.90 -18.24 8.19
CA VAL A 89 -1.74 -18.56 9.04
C VAL A 89 -2.16 -19.46 10.23
N LYS A 90 -1.36 -20.47 10.54
CA LYS A 90 -1.56 -21.32 11.73
C LYS A 90 -1.17 -20.57 12.99
N TRP A 91 -2.15 -20.37 13.87
CA TRP A 91 -1.95 -19.72 15.16
C TRP A 91 -2.11 -20.71 16.31
N SER A 92 -1.42 -20.46 17.42
CA SER A 92 -1.43 -21.33 18.60
C SER A 92 -2.79 -21.40 19.33
N SER A 93 -3.68 -20.42 19.10
CA SER A 93 -5.02 -20.34 19.69
C SER A 93 -5.95 -19.50 18.81
N ASP A 94 -7.24 -19.84 18.81
CA ASP A 94 -8.30 -19.11 18.09
C ASP A 94 -8.45 -17.66 18.55
N SER A 95 -8.22 -17.37 19.84
CA SER A 95 -8.26 -16.00 20.37
C SER A 95 -7.12 -15.13 19.84
N VAL A 96 -5.93 -15.74 19.69
CA VAL A 96 -4.75 -15.08 19.12
C VAL A 96 -4.96 -14.84 17.63
N ARG A 97 -5.51 -15.82 16.91
CA ARG A 97 -5.87 -15.70 15.49
C ARG A 97 -6.76 -14.48 15.22
N GLN A 98 -7.86 -14.34 15.96
CA GLN A 98 -8.78 -13.22 15.75
C GLN A 98 -8.15 -11.87 16.07
N THR A 99 -7.30 -11.82 17.10
CA THR A 99 -6.56 -10.60 17.46
C THR A 99 -5.60 -10.20 16.34
N LYS A 100 -4.90 -11.18 15.73
CA LYS A 100 -3.94 -10.93 14.64
C LYS A 100 -4.62 -10.51 13.35
N ILE A 101 -5.74 -11.15 12.99
CA ILE A 101 -6.57 -10.74 11.85
C ILE A 101 -7.05 -9.30 12.06
N PHE A 102 -7.61 -8.99 13.24
CA PHE A 102 -8.09 -7.65 13.54
C PHE A 102 -6.98 -6.61 13.48
N SER A 103 -5.81 -6.88 14.08
CA SER A 103 -4.66 -5.99 14.00
C SER A 103 -4.20 -5.75 12.56
N ALA A 104 -4.15 -6.79 11.72
CA ALA A 104 -3.74 -6.66 10.32
C ALA A 104 -4.73 -5.81 9.51
N VAL A 105 -6.03 -6.06 9.66
CA VAL A 105 -7.09 -5.27 9.01
C VAL A 105 -7.02 -3.82 9.48
N PHE A 106 -6.88 -3.59 10.79
CA PHE A 106 -6.87 -2.26 11.37
C PHE A 106 -5.63 -1.45 10.98
N ASP A 107 -4.44 -2.05 11.01
CA ASP A 107 -3.20 -1.41 10.54
C ASP A 107 -3.34 -1.04 9.05
N THR A 108 -3.83 -1.97 8.23
CA THR A 108 -4.02 -1.74 6.78
C THR A 108 -5.02 -0.61 6.51
N LEU A 109 -6.17 -0.60 7.19
CA LEU A 109 -7.18 0.45 7.02
C LEU A 109 -6.65 1.83 7.36
N ILE A 110 -5.89 1.94 8.47
CA ILE A 110 -5.32 3.22 8.88
C ILE A 110 -4.22 3.63 7.93
N TRP A 111 -3.31 2.71 7.59
CA TRP A 111 -2.20 2.99 6.69
C TRP A 111 -2.72 3.44 5.32
N GLN A 112 -3.58 2.65 4.67
CA GLN A 112 -4.15 2.98 3.37
C GLN A 112 -5.04 4.22 3.44
N GLY A 113 -5.84 4.38 4.50
CA GLY A 113 -6.67 5.56 4.69
C GLY A 113 -5.85 6.85 4.76
N LEU A 114 -4.72 6.82 5.46
CA LEU A 114 -3.82 7.96 5.59
C LEU A 114 -2.97 8.19 4.33
N ALA A 115 -2.34 7.13 3.82
CA ALA A 115 -1.39 7.19 2.71
C ALA A 115 -2.06 7.43 1.35
N SER A 116 -3.28 6.92 1.16
CA SER A 116 -3.97 6.97 -0.13
C SER A 116 -5.06 8.04 -0.17
N VAL A 117 -5.82 8.28 0.91
CA VAL A 117 -7.04 9.11 0.84
C VAL A 117 -6.92 10.43 1.60
N ALA A 118 -6.50 10.39 2.87
CA ALA A 118 -6.61 11.55 3.76
C ALA A 118 -5.52 12.59 3.50
N ILE A 119 -4.25 12.19 3.57
CA ILE A 119 -3.12 13.12 3.47
C ILE A 119 -2.95 13.64 2.03
N PRO A 120 -2.93 12.79 0.99
CA PRO A 120 -2.80 13.30 -0.38
C PRO A 120 -4.04 14.11 -0.79
N GLY A 121 -5.25 13.65 -0.47
CA GLY A 121 -6.49 14.37 -0.76
C GLY A 121 -6.54 15.76 -0.12
N TYR A 122 -6.16 15.88 1.15
CA TYR A 122 -6.03 17.19 1.81
C TYR A 122 -4.97 18.06 1.12
N THR A 123 -3.81 17.48 0.82
CA THR A 123 -2.68 18.20 0.21
C THR A 123 -3.05 18.75 -1.16
N ILE A 124 -3.65 17.94 -2.03
CA ILE A 124 -4.10 18.36 -3.37
C ILE A 124 -5.16 19.45 -3.28
N ASN A 125 -6.14 19.32 -2.39
CA ASN A 125 -7.14 20.36 -2.18
C ASN A 125 -6.49 21.69 -1.72
N ARG A 126 -5.47 21.64 -0.85
CA ARG A 126 -4.72 22.83 -0.43
C ARG A 126 -3.89 23.43 -1.56
N ILE A 127 -3.25 22.62 -2.39
CA ILE A 127 -2.52 23.06 -3.58
C ILE A 127 -3.48 23.76 -4.54
N CYS A 128 -4.58 23.10 -4.92
CA CYS A 128 -5.57 23.68 -5.82
C CYS A 128 -6.15 25.00 -5.27
N PHE A 129 -6.48 25.03 -3.97
CA PHE A 129 -6.96 26.23 -3.30
C PHE A 129 -5.93 27.37 -3.33
N LEU A 130 -4.67 27.08 -2.99
CA LEU A 130 -3.60 28.07 -2.94
C LEU A 130 -3.27 28.57 -4.35
N SER A 131 -3.15 27.68 -5.32
CA SER A 131 -2.94 28.01 -6.73
C SER A 131 -4.04 28.92 -7.25
N ASN A 132 -5.31 28.60 -6.98
CA ASN A 132 -6.42 29.47 -7.38
C ASN A 132 -6.38 30.83 -6.68
N ARG A 133 -6.04 30.86 -5.38
CA ARG A 133 -5.94 32.09 -4.59
C ARG A 133 -4.81 32.99 -5.10
N ILE A 134 -3.64 32.44 -5.41
CA ILE A 134 -2.51 33.19 -5.97
C ILE A 134 -2.86 33.69 -7.37
N LEU A 135 -3.32 32.81 -8.27
CA LEU A 135 -3.69 33.22 -9.64
C LEU A 135 -4.80 34.28 -9.65
N SER A 136 -5.76 34.20 -8.73
CA SER A 136 -6.83 35.21 -8.62
C SER A 136 -6.35 36.59 -8.21
N LYS A 137 -5.19 36.68 -7.55
CA LYS A 137 -4.61 37.94 -7.05
C LYS A 137 -3.51 38.49 -7.95
N THR A 138 -2.77 37.61 -8.62
CA THR A 138 -1.55 37.99 -9.35
C THR A 138 -1.75 38.03 -10.86
N SER A 139 -2.82 37.44 -11.40
CA SER A 139 -3.02 37.31 -12.84
C SER A 139 -4.41 37.78 -13.29
N ALA A 140 -4.46 38.56 -14.38
CA ALA A 140 -5.71 38.99 -15.03
C ALA A 140 -6.32 37.92 -15.94
N MET A 141 -6.04 36.64 -15.67
CA MET A 141 -6.52 35.54 -16.51
C MET A 141 -8.04 35.38 -16.49
N PRO A 142 -8.67 35.07 -17.63
CA PRO A 142 -10.07 34.66 -17.69
C PRO A 142 -10.37 33.48 -16.76
N LEU A 143 -11.59 33.43 -16.23
CA LEU A 143 -12.01 32.41 -15.25
C LEU A 143 -11.81 30.97 -15.75
N MET A 144 -12.04 30.72 -17.04
CA MET A 144 -11.90 29.38 -17.63
C MET A 144 -10.44 28.93 -17.63
N THR A 145 -9.52 29.78 -18.10
CA THR A 145 -8.08 29.51 -18.11
C THR A 145 -7.56 29.24 -16.70
N ARG A 146 -7.96 30.06 -15.72
CA ARG A 146 -7.55 29.88 -14.32
C ARG A 146 -7.96 28.51 -13.77
N LYS A 147 -9.19 28.06 -14.04
CA LYS A 147 -9.68 26.75 -13.59
C LYS A 147 -8.84 25.60 -14.16
N TRP A 148 -8.56 25.63 -15.47
CA TRP A 148 -7.72 24.62 -16.11
C TRP A 148 -6.27 24.66 -15.61
N THR A 149 -5.70 25.84 -15.39
CA THR A 149 -4.35 25.96 -14.83
C THR A 149 -4.26 25.35 -13.44
N VAL A 150 -5.25 25.60 -12.57
CA VAL A 150 -5.28 25.02 -11.22
C VAL A 150 -5.39 23.51 -11.26
N THR A 151 -6.23 22.95 -12.14
CA THR A 151 -6.35 21.49 -12.33
C THR A 151 -5.05 20.87 -12.83
N LEU A 152 -4.37 21.51 -13.79
CA LEU A 152 -3.07 21.03 -14.29
C LEU A 152 -2.00 21.05 -13.21
N ILE A 153 -1.99 22.07 -12.35
CA ILE A 153 -1.08 22.12 -11.19
C ILE A 153 -1.40 21.00 -10.19
N GLY A 154 -2.68 20.78 -9.89
CA GLY A 154 -3.13 19.68 -9.01
C GLY A 154 -2.68 18.32 -9.53
N LEU A 155 -3.02 17.98 -10.77
CA LEU A 155 -2.64 16.71 -11.40
C LEU A 155 -1.12 16.53 -11.52
N GLY A 156 -0.40 17.59 -11.91
CA GLY A 156 1.06 17.56 -12.02
C GLY A 156 1.77 17.38 -10.69
N SER A 157 1.13 17.73 -9.57
CA SER A 157 1.71 17.59 -8.23
C SER A 157 1.61 16.17 -7.64
N ILE A 158 0.65 15.36 -8.10
CA ILE A 158 0.40 13.98 -7.63
C ILE A 158 1.69 13.12 -7.59
N PRO A 159 2.49 12.98 -8.68
CA PRO A 159 3.68 12.11 -8.67
C PRO A 159 4.77 12.54 -7.67
N PHE A 160 4.81 13.81 -7.28
CA PHE A 160 5.79 14.35 -6.34
C PHE A 160 5.38 14.17 -4.87
N ILE A 161 4.08 14.05 -4.61
CA ILE A 161 3.51 14.01 -3.27
C ILE A 161 3.46 12.58 -2.72
N ILE A 162 3.29 11.57 -3.58
CA ILE A 162 3.04 10.18 -3.16
C ILE A 162 4.18 9.60 -2.30
N LYS A 163 5.43 9.57 -2.81
CA LYS A 163 6.53 8.90 -2.10
C LYS A 163 6.84 9.51 -0.72
N PRO A 164 6.91 10.86 -0.58
CA PRO A 164 7.13 11.47 0.73
C PRO A 164 6.01 11.18 1.73
N ILE A 165 4.74 11.12 1.27
CA ILE A 165 3.61 10.79 2.13
C ILE A 165 3.71 9.34 2.62
N ASP A 166 4.00 8.39 1.74
CA ASP A 166 4.15 6.99 2.14
C ASP A 166 5.15 6.83 3.29
N HIS A 167 6.35 7.42 3.13
CA HIS A 167 7.39 7.38 4.17
C HIS A 167 6.95 8.07 5.46
N PHE A 168 6.20 9.17 5.35
CA PHE A 168 5.67 9.88 6.52
C PHE A 168 4.63 9.04 7.27
N VAL A 169 3.71 8.40 6.56
CA VAL A 169 2.68 7.54 7.16
C VAL A 169 3.32 6.32 7.80
N ASP A 170 4.29 5.69 7.13
CA ASP A 170 5.10 4.61 7.69
C ASP A 170 5.71 5.03 9.04
N TRP A 171 6.46 6.14 9.04
CA TRP A 171 7.07 6.68 10.25
C TRP A 171 6.06 7.00 11.35
N LEU A 172 4.89 7.54 10.97
CA LEU A 172 3.83 7.92 11.90
C LEU A 172 3.24 6.69 12.59
N LEU A 173 2.92 5.63 11.83
CA LEU A 173 2.34 4.40 12.39
C LEU A 173 3.35 3.60 13.20
N GLU A 174 4.60 3.53 12.74
CA GLU A 174 5.72 2.95 13.48
C GLU A 174 5.96 3.69 14.81
N SER A 175 5.76 5.00 14.83
CA SER A 175 5.94 5.82 16.04
C SER A 175 4.75 5.79 16.99
N THR A 176 3.56 5.40 16.53
CA THR A 176 2.31 5.45 17.32
C THR A 176 1.69 4.07 17.50
N LEU A 177 0.91 3.60 16.52
CA LEU A 177 0.09 2.40 16.62
C LEU A 177 0.89 1.14 16.88
N ARG A 178 2.00 0.95 16.17
CA ARG A 178 2.81 -0.27 16.27
C ARG A 178 3.48 -0.41 17.64
N LYS A 179 3.90 0.72 18.22
CA LYS A 179 4.42 0.76 19.61
C LYS A 179 3.34 0.52 20.65
N TRP A 180 2.15 1.10 20.46
CA TRP A 180 1.10 1.08 21.48
C TRP A 180 0.40 -0.28 21.59
N PHE A 181 0.16 -0.94 20.46
CA PHE A 181 -0.53 -2.23 20.44
C PHE A 181 0.39 -3.44 20.66
N SER A 182 1.71 -3.24 20.87
CA SER A 182 2.70 -4.32 20.94
C SER A 182 2.46 -5.36 19.84
N ILE A 183 2.15 -4.86 18.64
CA ILE A 183 2.15 -5.66 17.42
C ILE A 183 3.64 -5.94 17.18
N GLY A 184 4.17 -6.92 17.92
CA GLY A 184 5.57 -7.32 17.81
C GLY A 184 5.88 -7.76 16.38
N PRO A 185 7.17 -7.87 16.02
CA PRO A 185 7.63 -8.09 14.65
C PRO A 185 7.11 -9.36 13.95
N VAL A 186 6.26 -10.16 14.61
CA VAL A 186 5.62 -11.38 14.10
C VAL A 186 4.56 -11.11 13.02
N LEU A 187 4.02 -9.89 12.88
CA LEU A 187 3.23 -9.48 11.70
C LEU A 187 4.05 -8.66 10.69
N GLU A 188 5.24 -8.22 11.11
CA GLU A 188 6.13 -7.30 10.40
C GLU A 188 7.00 -8.07 9.38
N SER A 189 7.43 -9.31 9.68
CA SER A 189 8.27 -10.12 8.77
C SER A 189 7.49 -11.02 7.80
N ASP A 190 6.32 -11.54 8.19
CA ASP A 190 5.71 -12.68 7.45
C ASP A 190 4.49 -12.31 6.60
N ILE A 191 3.90 -11.11 6.74
CA ILE A 191 2.64 -10.75 6.02
C ILE A 191 2.67 -9.33 5.40
N VAL A 192 3.48 -8.40 5.92
CA VAL A 192 3.40 -6.96 5.55
C VAL A 192 4.67 -6.39 4.90
N HIS A 193 5.85 -6.98 5.11
CA HIS A 193 7.10 -6.48 4.51
C HIS A 193 7.89 -7.54 3.75
N HIS A 194 7.45 -7.88 2.54
CA HIS A 194 8.42 -8.28 1.52
C HIS A 194 9.02 -7.01 0.88
N ARG A 195 10.33 -6.83 1.16
CA ARG A 195 11.30 -5.87 0.58
C ARG A 195 11.01 -4.37 0.68
N ARG A 196 11.51 -3.74 1.74
CA ARG A 196 11.86 -2.30 1.81
C ARG A 196 13.36 -2.00 1.59
N ASN A 197 14.13 -2.94 1.02
CA ASN A 197 15.53 -2.70 0.62
C ASN A 197 15.71 -3.11 -0.84
N GLY A 198 15.80 -2.10 -1.70
CA GLY A 198 15.98 -2.16 -3.15
C GLY A 198 15.76 -0.78 -3.74
#